data_AF-A0AAV9K1R4-F1
#
_entry.id   AF-A0AAV9K1R4-F1
#
_cell.length_a   1.000
_cell.length_b   1.000
_cell.length_c   1.000
_cell.angle_alpha   90.00
_cell.angle_beta   90.00
_cell.angle_gamma   90.00
#
_symmetry.space_group_name_H-M   'P 1'
#
loop_
_entity.id
_entity.type
_entity.pdbx_description
1 polymer ?
#
loop_
_entity_poly.entity_id
_entity_poly.type
_entity_poly.pdbx_seq_one_letter_code
_entity_poly.pdbx_strand_id
1 'polypeptide(L)'
;MAVDSTAVRSLFGGAISTTFPIRFQDVSNVRQVPDHQEAFVDPERDESLIIELLDLKMDVADSGSATWFLQDLANEQEAEGTIITEQSAVFEAPELCYRNMPAVIITAIGQMAVAKGRQGREAQNLVKVYLANIRLKEVGTDVLITAYEPLVINPMSESATAVRAGMAVPAAQSGVMPMAEVFKLAVSSFKVHDWSLFGSAAA
;
A
#
# COMPACT_ATOMS: atom_id res chain seq x y z
N MET A 1 5.59 0.70 23.96
CA MET A 1 5.42 -0.24 22.84
C MET A 1 3.93 -0.31 22.57
N ALA A 2 3.48 0.10 21.38
CA ALA A 2 2.06 0.03 21.01
C ALA A 2 1.66 -1.46 20.95
N VAL A 3 0.61 -1.83 21.68
CA VAL A 3 0.15 -3.23 21.81
C VAL A 3 -0.92 -3.48 20.76
N ASP A 4 -0.58 -3.24 19.50
CA ASP A 4 -1.51 -3.59 18.43
C ASP A 4 -1.30 -5.05 18.05
N SER A 5 -2.38 -5.83 18.08
CA SER A 5 -2.30 -7.25 17.75
C SER A 5 -2.16 -7.40 16.24
N THR A 6 -1.16 -8.13 15.80
CA THR A 6 -0.93 -8.40 14.37
C THR A 6 -1.36 -9.82 14.02
N ALA A 7 -1.74 -10.02 12.76
CA ALA A 7 -2.06 -11.33 12.23
C ALA A 7 -1.44 -11.52 10.85
N VAL A 8 -1.06 -12.76 10.55
CA VAL A 8 -0.74 -13.16 9.17
C VAL A 8 -2.05 -13.19 8.38
N ARG A 9 -2.07 -12.51 7.24
CA ARG A 9 -3.20 -12.45 6.32
C ARG A 9 -2.84 -13.19 5.04
N SER A 10 -3.71 -14.11 4.65
CA SER A 10 -3.67 -14.77 3.35
C SER A 10 -4.26 -13.82 2.30
N LEU A 11 -3.56 -13.64 1.19
CA LEU A 11 -3.94 -12.79 0.07
C LEU A 11 -4.03 -13.65 -1.20
N PHE A 12 -4.86 -13.24 -2.17
CA PHE A 12 -4.98 -13.87 -3.48
C PHE A 12 -5.22 -15.38 -3.40
N GLY A 13 -6.28 -15.77 -2.68
CA GLY A 13 -6.60 -17.20 -2.46
C GLY A 13 -5.58 -17.96 -1.61
N GLY A 14 -4.70 -17.25 -0.89
CA GLY A 14 -3.66 -17.85 -0.04
C GLY A 14 -2.32 -18.08 -0.74
N ALA A 15 -2.19 -17.71 -2.01
CA ALA A 15 -0.93 -17.78 -2.74
C ALA A 15 0.14 -16.84 -2.16
N ILE A 16 -0.29 -15.74 -1.54
CA ILE A 16 0.58 -14.77 -0.87
C ILE A 16 0.17 -14.65 0.59
N SER A 17 1.13 -14.30 1.45
CA SER A 17 0.82 -13.83 2.81
C SER A 17 1.64 -12.62 3.21
N THR A 18 1.09 -11.80 4.09
CA THR A 18 1.80 -10.73 4.78
C THR A 18 1.22 -10.51 6.18
N THR A 19 1.89 -9.74 7.04
CA THR A 19 1.49 -9.46 8.41
C THR A 19 1.21 -7.98 8.61
N PHE A 20 0.07 -7.65 9.21
CA PHE A 20 -0.28 -6.30 9.65
C PHE A 20 -1.35 -6.35 10.76
N PRO A 21 -1.66 -5.22 11.43
CA PRO A 21 -2.59 -5.18 12.55
C PRO A 21 -4.00 -5.68 12.22
N ILE A 22 -4.65 -6.34 13.19
CA ILE A 22 -5.99 -6.92 13.02
C ILE A 22 -7.08 -5.87 12.80
N ARG A 23 -6.83 -4.61 13.19
CA ARG A 23 -7.76 -3.48 13.01
C ARG A 23 -8.06 -3.17 11.54
N PHE A 24 -7.16 -3.56 10.65
CA PHE A 24 -7.36 -3.48 9.20
C PHE A 24 -8.37 -4.53 8.76
N GLN A 25 -9.54 -4.06 8.35
CA GLN A 25 -10.67 -4.84 7.89
C GLN A 25 -10.60 -4.98 6.37
N ASP A 26 -10.89 -6.18 5.88
CA ASP A 26 -10.93 -6.47 4.46
C ASP A 26 -12.17 -5.83 3.81
N VAL A 27 -11.91 -4.99 2.80
CA VAL A 27 -12.90 -4.22 2.05
C VAL A 27 -13.78 -5.12 1.16
N SER A 28 -13.29 -6.30 0.77
CA SER A 28 -14.02 -7.27 -0.05
C SER A 28 -15.34 -7.74 0.60
N ASN A 29 -15.41 -7.68 1.94
CA ASN A 29 -16.62 -7.99 2.70
C ASN A 29 -17.78 -7.01 2.47
N VAL A 30 -17.47 -5.81 1.97
CA VAL A 30 -18.43 -4.71 1.81
C VAL A 30 -18.67 -4.36 0.34
N ARG A 31 -17.62 -4.46 -0.49
CA ARG A 31 -17.71 -4.15 -1.93
C ARG A 31 -16.78 -5.03 -2.73
N GLN A 32 -17.07 -5.19 -4.02
CA GLN A 32 -16.17 -5.89 -4.93
C GLN A 32 -14.84 -5.12 -5.04
N VAL A 33 -13.74 -5.87 -4.89
CA VAL A 33 -12.37 -5.43 -5.15
C VAL A 33 -11.88 -6.18 -6.41
N PRO A 34 -11.16 -5.54 -7.34
CA PRO A 34 -10.59 -6.23 -8.49
C PRO A 34 -9.73 -7.43 -8.08
N ASP A 35 -9.73 -8.52 -8.85
CA ASP A 35 -9.06 -9.78 -8.49
C ASP A 35 -7.53 -9.64 -8.32
N HIS A 36 -6.92 -8.62 -8.91
CA HIS A 36 -5.50 -8.30 -8.79
C HIS A 36 -5.20 -7.32 -7.64
N GLN A 37 -6.20 -6.98 -6.83
CA GLN A 37 -6.09 -6.09 -5.67
C GLN A 37 -6.63 -6.73 -4.40
N GLU A 38 -5.99 -6.42 -3.28
CA GLU A 38 -6.45 -6.73 -1.93
C GLU A 38 -6.42 -5.44 -1.12
N ALA A 39 -7.58 -5.01 -0.61
CA ALA A 39 -7.73 -3.70 0.02
C ALA A 39 -8.22 -3.85 1.46
N PHE A 40 -7.52 -3.19 2.38
CA PHE A 40 -7.83 -3.18 3.80
C PHE A 40 -7.93 -1.75 4.34
N VAL A 41 -8.81 -1.54 5.33
CA VAL A 41 -9.05 -0.23 5.93
C VAL A 41 -9.14 -0.32 7.45
N ASP A 42 -8.61 0.67 8.15
CA ASP A 42 -8.92 0.94 9.55
C ASP A 42 -9.99 2.06 9.60
N PRO A 43 -11.26 1.72 9.83
CA PRO A 43 -12.34 2.71 9.81
C PRO A 43 -12.28 3.71 10.97
N GLU A 44 -11.58 3.40 12.06
CA GLU A 44 -11.46 4.31 13.22
C GLU A 44 -10.45 5.42 12.97
N ARG A 45 -9.56 5.25 11.98
CA ARG A 45 -8.45 6.14 11.69
C ARG A 45 -8.41 6.63 10.25
N ASP A 46 -9.28 6.08 9.41
CA ASP A 46 -9.35 6.34 7.98
C ASP A 46 -8.07 5.98 7.21
N GLU A 47 -7.23 5.12 7.82
CA GLU A 47 -6.00 4.56 7.25
C GLU A 47 -6.35 3.38 6.33
N SER A 48 -5.58 3.19 5.25
CA SER A 48 -5.79 2.04 4.35
C SER A 48 -4.49 1.41 3.89
N LEU A 49 -4.53 0.10 3.63
CA LEU A 49 -3.43 -0.69 3.09
C LEU A 49 -3.96 -1.45 1.88
N ILE A 50 -3.33 -1.26 0.72
CA ILE A 50 -3.71 -1.87 -0.54
C ILE A 50 -2.51 -2.65 -1.07
N ILE A 51 -2.73 -3.88 -1.50
CA ILE A 51 -1.75 -4.72 -2.19
C ILE A 51 -2.28 -4.98 -3.59
N GLU A 52 -1.47 -4.69 -4.61
CA GLU A 52 -1.87 -4.77 -6.01
C GLU A 52 -0.81 -5.50 -6.84
N LEU A 53 -1.27 -6.38 -7.73
CA LEU A 53 -0.43 -7.09 -8.70
C LEU A 53 -0.54 -6.40 -10.06
N LEU A 54 0.58 -5.87 -10.56
CA LEU A 54 0.66 -5.18 -11.85
C LEU A 54 1.66 -5.87 -12.77
N ASP A 55 1.49 -5.68 -14.08
CA ASP A 55 2.50 -6.04 -15.06
C ASP A 55 3.80 -5.26 -14.81
N LEU A 56 4.93 -5.95 -14.90
CA LEU A 56 6.26 -5.36 -14.72
C LEU A 56 6.50 -4.21 -15.70
N LYS A 57 6.80 -3.03 -15.16
CA LYS A 57 7.17 -1.84 -15.94
C LYS A 57 8.61 -1.92 -16.44
N MET A 58 8.79 -2.47 -17.64
CA MET A 58 10.10 -2.71 -18.25
C MET A 58 10.88 -1.44 -18.58
N ASP A 59 10.19 -0.32 -18.78
CA ASP A 59 10.74 1.00 -19.10
C ASP A 59 11.11 1.82 -17.86
N VAL A 60 10.82 1.31 -16.67
CA VAL A 60 11.11 1.97 -15.39
C VAL A 60 12.26 1.26 -14.67
N ALA A 61 13.32 2.00 -14.37
CA ALA A 61 14.46 1.49 -13.62
C ALA A 61 14.09 1.15 -12.17
N ASP A 62 14.74 0.14 -11.59
CA ASP A 62 14.48 -0.31 -10.21
C ASP A 62 14.53 0.85 -9.21
N SER A 63 15.58 1.67 -9.30
CA SER A 63 15.82 2.83 -8.43
C SER A 63 14.82 3.96 -8.58
N GLY A 64 14.04 3.99 -9.65
CA GLY A 64 13.00 5.01 -9.89
C GLY A 64 11.58 4.49 -9.67
N SER A 65 11.38 3.18 -9.55
CA SER A 65 10.06 2.57 -9.71
C SER A 65 9.05 2.97 -8.63
N ALA A 66 9.43 3.01 -7.35
CA ALA A 66 8.51 3.46 -6.30
C ALA A 66 8.06 4.92 -6.48
N THR A 67 8.98 5.80 -6.87
CA THR A 67 8.66 7.22 -7.14
C THR A 67 7.77 7.37 -8.37
N TRP A 68 8.02 6.58 -9.42
CA TRP A 68 7.19 6.55 -10.63
C TRP A 68 5.76 6.15 -10.28
N PHE A 69 5.56 5.06 -9.54
CA PHE A 69 4.21 4.60 -9.13
C PHE A 69 3.52 5.59 -8.19
N LEU A 70 4.26 6.29 -7.32
CA LEU A 70 3.67 7.33 -6.46
C LEU A 70 3.14 8.51 -7.30
N GLN A 71 3.87 8.90 -8.34
CA GLN A 71 3.43 9.93 -9.27
C GLN A 71 2.26 9.47 -10.14
N ASP A 72 2.29 8.22 -10.60
CA ASP A 72 1.20 7.61 -11.37
C ASP A 72 -0.09 7.59 -10.55
N LEU A 73 -0.02 7.12 -9.31
CA LEU A 73 -1.12 7.14 -8.36
C LEU A 73 -1.65 8.56 -8.10
N ALA A 74 -0.76 9.54 -7.93
CA ALA A 74 -1.19 10.93 -7.78
C ALA A 74 -1.96 11.43 -9.02
N ASN A 75 -1.52 11.06 -10.23
CA ASN A 75 -2.21 11.46 -11.46
C ASN A 75 -3.60 10.81 -11.57
N GLU A 76 -3.70 9.50 -11.27
CA GLU A 76 -4.96 8.76 -11.31
C GLU A 76 -5.99 9.29 -10.30
N GLN A 77 -5.53 9.73 -9.14
CA GLN A 77 -6.38 10.31 -8.09
C GLN A 77 -6.66 11.80 -8.27
N GLU A 78 -6.22 12.40 -9.39
CA GLU A 78 -6.23 13.84 -9.64
C GLU A 78 -5.70 14.65 -8.45
N ALA A 79 -4.64 14.13 -7.84
CA ALA A 79 -4.13 14.64 -6.59
C ALA A 79 -3.45 16.00 -6.78
N GLU A 80 -3.69 16.92 -5.85
CA GLU A 80 -3.04 18.23 -5.85
C GLU A 80 -1.84 18.24 -4.89
N GLY A 81 -0.75 18.90 -5.31
CA GLY A 81 0.40 19.17 -4.45
C GLY A 81 1.19 17.93 -4.02
N THR A 82 1.45 16.98 -4.92
CA THR A 82 2.27 15.81 -4.62
C THR A 82 3.72 16.19 -4.31
N ILE A 83 4.18 15.81 -3.12
CA ILE A 83 5.55 16.03 -2.66
C ILE A 83 6.15 14.69 -2.24
N ILE A 84 7.17 14.22 -2.96
CA ILE A 84 7.97 13.07 -2.55
C ILE A 84 8.89 13.51 -1.42
N THR A 85 8.79 12.83 -0.29
CA THR A 85 9.50 13.19 0.94
C THR A 85 10.73 12.32 1.15
N GLU A 86 10.61 11.02 0.89
CA GLU A 86 11.67 10.04 1.15
C GLU A 86 11.69 8.94 0.08
N GLN A 87 12.87 8.37 -0.16
CA GLN A 87 13.07 7.22 -1.02
C GLN A 87 14.17 6.34 -0.41
N SER A 88 13.95 5.02 -0.38
CA SER A 88 14.99 4.08 0.05
C SER A 88 15.99 3.77 -1.06
N ALA A 89 17.14 3.20 -0.67
CA ALA A 89 17.95 2.45 -1.61
C ALA A 89 17.17 1.25 -2.15
N VAL A 90 17.59 0.75 -3.31
CA VAL A 90 17.17 -0.54 -3.84
C VAL A 90 17.83 -1.65 -3.02
N PHE A 91 17.07 -2.67 -2.63
CA PHE A 91 17.62 -3.86 -1.98
C PHE A 91 17.02 -5.13 -2.56
N GLU A 92 17.83 -6.18 -2.60
CA GLU A 92 17.38 -7.51 -3.01
C GLU A 92 16.69 -8.22 -1.83
N ALA A 93 15.70 -9.06 -2.14
CA ALA A 93 15.04 -9.94 -1.19
C ALA A 93 15.33 -11.40 -1.56
N PRO A 94 16.44 -12.00 -1.07
CA PRO A 94 16.80 -13.37 -1.40
C PRO A 94 15.77 -14.41 -0.98
N GLU A 95 14.99 -14.11 0.06
CA GLU A 95 13.90 -14.97 0.55
C GLU A 95 12.70 -14.99 -0.40
N LEU A 96 12.60 -14.00 -1.29
CA LEU A 96 11.56 -13.88 -2.30
C LEU A 96 12.17 -14.15 -3.68
N CYS A 97 12.46 -15.42 -3.96
CA CYS A 97 13.21 -15.85 -5.13
C CYS A 97 12.45 -16.91 -5.93
N TYR A 98 12.45 -16.77 -7.26
CA TYR A 98 11.88 -17.74 -8.19
C TYR A 98 12.90 -18.08 -9.27
N ARG A 99 13.11 -19.38 -9.56
CA ARG A 99 14.10 -19.90 -10.53
C ARG A 99 15.52 -19.31 -10.43
N ASN A 100 15.95 -18.92 -9.21
CA ASN A 100 17.22 -18.27 -8.86
C ASN A 100 17.30 -16.76 -9.14
N MET A 101 16.19 -16.09 -9.43
CA MET A 101 16.13 -14.64 -9.51
C MET A 101 15.46 -14.07 -8.24
N PRO A 102 16.22 -13.38 -7.36
CA PRO A 102 15.65 -12.72 -6.21
C PRO A 102 14.82 -11.50 -6.63
N ALA A 103 13.78 -11.20 -5.86
CA ALA A 103 13.01 -9.98 -6.02
C ALA A 103 13.84 -8.75 -5.67
N VAL A 104 13.48 -7.62 -6.28
CA VAL A 104 14.07 -6.31 -6.00
C VAL A 104 13.02 -5.44 -5.33
N ILE A 105 13.36 -4.77 -4.23
CA ILE A 105 12.43 -3.94 -3.48
C ILE A 105 12.96 -2.51 -3.41
N ILE A 106 12.05 -1.55 -3.61
CA ILE A 106 12.27 -0.14 -3.33
C ILE A 106 11.04 0.46 -2.68
N THR A 107 11.25 1.47 -1.83
CA THR A 107 10.17 2.20 -1.15
C THR A 107 10.29 3.70 -1.36
N ALA A 108 9.15 4.38 -1.36
CA ALA A 108 9.05 5.84 -1.38
C ALA A 108 7.92 6.30 -0.45
N ILE A 109 8.05 7.53 0.05
CA ILE A 109 7.03 8.20 0.86
C ILE A 109 6.73 9.53 0.20
N GLY A 110 5.45 9.86 0.08
CA GLY A 110 5.00 11.15 -0.42
C GLY A 110 3.81 11.68 0.35
N GLN A 111 3.49 12.94 0.12
CA GLN A 111 2.26 13.57 0.58
C GLN A 111 1.48 14.09 -0.62
N MET A 112 0.16 13.96 -0.58
CA MET A 112 -0.72 14.41 -1.67
C MET A 112 -2.12 14.70 -1.14
N ALA A 113 -2.87 15.57 -1.82
CA ALA A 113 -4.28 15.83 -1.53
C ALA A 113 -5.15 14.94 -2.41
N VAL A 114 -5.93 14.01 -1.82
CA VAL A 114 -6.74 13.02 -2.55
C VAL A 114 -8.16 12.97 -2.04
N ALA A 115 -9.11 12.82 -2.95
CA ALA A 115 -10.52 12.66 -2.62
C ALA A 115 -10.84 11.17 -2.52
N LYS A 116 -11.78 10.79 -1.65
CA LYS A 116 -12.27 9.40 -1.65
C LYS A 116 -13.31 9.23 -2.76
N GLY A 117 -13.30 8.08 -3.43
CA GLY A 117 -14.33 7.72 -4.41
C GLY A 117 -14.56 8.81 -5.47
N ARG A 118 -15.79 9.31 -5.55
CA ARG A 118 -16.21 10.32 -6.54
C ARG A 118 -16.61 11.65 -5.91
N GLN A 119 -15.93 12.05 -4.83
CA GLN A 119 -16.29 13.23 -4.04
C GLN A 119 -15.84 14.58 -4.63
N GLY A 120 -14.99 14.57 -5.66
CA GLY A 120 -14.48 15.81 -6.26
C GLY A 120 -13.34 16.45 -5.46
N ARG A 121 -12.75 17.50 -6.02
CA ARG A 121 -11.52 18.13 -5.50
C ARG A 121 -11.74 18.88 -4.19
N GLU A 122 -12.93 19.44 -4.01
CA GLU A 122 -13.35 20.18 -2.82
C GLU A 122 -13.36 19.33 -1.53
N ALA A 123 -13.38 18.00 -1.66
CA ALA A 123 -13.41 17.04 -0.57
C ALA A 123 -12.07 16.31 -0.34
N GLN A 124 -10.97 16.79 -0.96
CA GLN A 124 -9.66 16.17 -0.84
C GLN A 124 -9.14 16.22 0.60
N ASN A 125 -8.70 15.06 1.10
CA ASN A 125 -7.96 14.91 2.34
C ASN A 125 -6.47 15.03 2.05
N LEU A 126 -5.72 15.66 2.96
CA LEU A 126 -4.26 15.60 2.90
C LEU A 126 -3.81 14.27 3.50
N VAL A 127 -3.11 13.46 2.71
CA VAL A 127 -2.63 12.14 3.12
C VAL A 127 -1.12 12.04 2.95
N LYS A 128 -0.49 11.23 3.79
CA LYS A 128 0.83 10.68 3.55
C LYS A 128 0.66 9.28 2.96
N VAL A 129 1.38 9.00 1.89
CA VAL A 129 1.36 7.74 1.16
C VAL A 129 2.71 7.07 1.27
N TYR A 130 2.73 5.84 1.77
CA TYR A 130 3.87 4.95 1.80
C TYR A 130 3.70 3.95 0.66
N LEU A 131 4.70 3.80 -0.19
CA LEU A 131 4.64 2.89 -1.33
C LEU A 131 5.88 2.01 -1.38
N ALA A 132 5.68 0.71 -1.50
CA ALA A 132 6.72 -0.24 -1.86
C ALA A 132 6.41 -0.85 -3.23
N ASN A 133 7.44 -0.97 -4.05
CA ASN A 133 7.39 -1.80 -5.25
C ASN A 133 8.31 -3.01 -5.05
N ILE A 134 7.73 -4.21 -5.08
CA ILE A 134 8.43 -5.49 -5.03
C ILE A 134 8.41 -6.08 -6.44
N ARG A 135 9.56 -6.05 -7.12
CA ARG A 135 9.70 -6.44 -8.52
C ARG A 135 10.03 -7.92 -8.62
N LEU A 136 9.07 -8.72 -9.08
CA LEU A 136 9.19 -10.15 -9.35
C LEU A 136 9.52 -10.37 -10.84
N LYS A 137 10.75 -10.01 -11.22
CA LYS A 137 11.14 -9.91 -12.64
C LYS A 137 10.98 -11.19 -13.45
N GLU A 138 11.32 -12.33 -12.86
CA GLU A 138 11.23 -13.65 -13.51
C GLU A 138 9.80 -14.04 -13.90
N VAL A 139 8.80 -13.51 -13.19
CA VAL A 139 7.38 -13.73 -13.47
C VAL A 139 6.70 -12.47 -14.02
N GLY A 140 7.47 -11.46 -14.41
CA GLY A 140 6.95 -10.26 -15.06
C GLY A 140 5.94 -9.46 -14.25
N THR A 141 6.06 -9.44 -12.91
CA THR A 141 5.10 -8.75 -12.02
C THR A 141 5.78 -7.68 -11.16
N ASP A 142 5.18 -6.51 -11.06
CA ASP A 142 5.45 -5.51 -10.01
C ASP A 142 4.34 -5.65 -8.94
N VAL A 143 4.70 -5.93 -7.69
CA VAL A 143 3.75 -5.97 -6.56
C VAL A 143 3.83 -4.65 -5.82
N LEU A 144 2.75 -3.88 -5.86
CA LEU A 144 2.63 -2.62 -5.14
C LEU A 144 2.00 -2.87 -3.77
N ILE A 145 2.64 -2.34 -2.73
CA ILE A 145 2.05 -2.22 -1.40
C ILE A 145 1.94 -0.73 -1.11
N THR A 146 0.71 -0.22 -0.99
CA THR A 146 0.42 1.19 -0.78
C THR A 146 -0.34 1.39 0.52
N ALA A 147 0.17 2.26 1.37
CA ALA A 147 -0.39 2.57 2.68
C ALA A 147 -0.71 4.06 2.78
N TYR A 148 -1.94 4.39 3.14
CA TYR A 148 -2.43 5.77 3.28
C TYR A 148 -2.61 6.10 4.76
N GLU A 149 -1.98 7.18 5.18
CA GLU A 149 -2.12 7.80 6.51
C GLU A 149 -2.74 9.19 6.33
N PRO A 150 -3.99 9.41 6.74
CA PRO A 150 -4.57 10.75 6.74
C PRO A 150 -3.82 11.70 7.68
N LEU A 151 -3.54 12.92 7.19
CA LEU A 151 -2.96 14.00 7.96
C LEU A 151 -4.02 15.06 8.30
N VAL A 152 -4.88 15.39 7.32
CA VAL A 152 -5.99 16.31 7.48
C VAL A 152 -7.22 15.77 6.76
N ILE A 153 -8.33 15.64 7.49
CA ILE A 153 -9.63 15.27 6.97
C ILE A 153 -10.41 16.52 6.62
N ASN A 154 -10.83 16.63 5.37
CA ASN A 154 -11.63 17.72 4.87
C ASN A 154 -13.07 17.61 5.40
N PRO A 155 -13.71 18.72 5.85
CA PRO A 155 -15.12 18.71 6.29
C PRO A 155 -16.12 18.18 5.26
N MET A 156 -15.81 18.29 3.96
CA MET A 156 -16.64 17.81 2.87
C MET A 156 -16.34 16.35 2.49
N SER A 157 -15.30 15.74 3.08
CA SER A 157 -14.98 14.33 2.88
C SER A 157 -15.95 13.42 3.63
N GLU A 158 -16.26 12.25 3.06
CA GLU A 158 -17.12 11.25 3.71
C GLU A 158 -16.46 10.72 4.99
N SER A 159 -15.12 10.69 5.01
CA SER A 159 -14.31 10.39 6.18
C SER A 159 -14.63 11.28 7.39
N ALA A 160 -15.08 12.52 7.17
CA ALA A 160 -15.41 13.44 8.25
C ALA A 160 -16.52 12.91 9.17
N THR A 161 -17.42 12.07 8.65
CA THR A 161 -18.49 11.45 9.44
C THR A 161 -17.96 10.35 10.35
N ALA A 162 -16.95 9.61 9.90
CA ALA A 162 -16.37 8.48 10.63
C ALA A 162 -15.31 8.93 11.65
N VAL A 163 -14.37 9.80 11.24
CA VAL A 163 -13.17 10.12 12.02
C VAL A 163 -13.04 11.58 12.44
N ARG A 164 -14.08 12.40 12.17
CA ARG A 164 -14.12 13.87 12.36
C ARG A 164 -13.21 14.62 11.39
N ALA A 165 -13.68 15.77 10.92
CA ALA A 165 -12.89 16.70 10.13
C ALA A 165 -11.78 17.39 10.95
N GLY A 166 -10.72 17.83 10.26
CA GLY A 166 -9.58 18.54 10.84
C GLY A 166 -8.31 17.69 10.85
N MET A 167 -7.37 18.04 11.74
CA MET A 167 -6.12 17.30 11.87
C MET A 167 -6.37 15.88 12.40
N ALA A 168 -5.86 14.89 11.68
CA ALA A 168 -5.88 13.52 12.13
C ALA A 168 -4.96 13.34 13.35
N VAL A 169 -5.40 12.54 14.32
CA VAL A 169 -4.59 12.22 15.51
C VAL A 169 -3.58 11.15 15.12
N PRO A 170 -2.26 11.37 15.26
CA PRO A 170 -1.26 10.36 14.95
C PRO A 170 -1.45 9.08 15.76
N ALA A 171 -1.26 7.92 15.13
CA ALA A 171 -1.49 6.61 15.75
C ALA A 171 -0.66 6.41 17.02
N ALA A 172 0.60 6.88 16.99
CA ALA A 172 1.51 6.84 18.14
C ALA A 172 0.94 7.54 19.39
N GLN A 173 0.17 8.63 19.21
CA GLN A 173 -0.47 9.36 20.30
C GLN A 173 -1.73 8.67 20.82
N SER A 174 -2.30 7.75 20.02
CA SER A 174 -3.47 6.96 20.37
C SER A 174 -3.11 5.56 20.91
N GLY A 175 -1.83 5.26 21.09
CA GLY A 175 -1.36 3.94 21.52
C GLY A 175 -1.49 2.84 20.45
N VAL A 176 -1.72 3.23 19.20
CA VAL A 176 -1.91 2.35 18.04
C VAL A 176 -0.62 2.30 17.22
N MET A 177 -0.36 1.17 16.55
CA MET A 177 0.83 1.02 15.71
C MET A 177 0.83 2.05 14.56
N PRO A 178 1.87 2.90 14.43
CA PRO A 178 1.98 3.89 13.37
C PRO A 178 1.94 3.30 11.97
N MET A 179 1.38 4.02 11.00
CA MET A 179 1.26 3.52 9.63
C MET A 179 2.61 3.19 8.99
N ALA A 180 3.67 3.92 9.35
CA ALA A 180 5.04 3.60 8.93
C ALA A 180 5.50 2.19 9.40
N GLU A 181 5.13 1.80 10.63
CA GLU A 181 5.44 0.48 11.17
C GLU A 181 4.56 -0.61 10.55
N VAL A 182 3.27 -0.31 10.33
CA VAL A 182 2.35 -1.19 9.59
C VAL A 182 2.88 -1.49 8.20
N PHE A 183 3.25 -0.44 7.45
CA PHE A 183 3.81 -0.55 6.11
C PHE A 183 5.11 -1.36 6.12
N LYS A 184 6.05 -1.04 7.02
CA LYS A 184 7.31 -1.79 7.15
C LYS A 184 7.07 -3.26 7.45
N LEU A 185 6.11 -3.58 8.31
CA LEU A 185 5.77 -4.96 8.64
C LEU A 185 5.16 -5.68 7.43
N ALA A 186 4.24 -5.03 6.72
CA ALA A 186 3.61 -5.58 5.54
C ALA A 186 4.64 -5.89 4.43
N VAL A 187 5.59 -5.00 4.20
CA VAL A 187 6.66 -5.20 3.20
C VAL A 187 7.65 -6.28 3.64
N SER A 188 8.12 -6.23 4.89
CA SER A 188 9.18 -7.14 5.37
C SER A 188 8.70 -8.58 5.64
N SER A 189 7.39 -8.78 5.82
CA SER A 189 6.78 -10.10 6.03
C SER A 189 6.08 -10.67 4.80
N PHE A 190 6.18 -9.98 3.65
CA PHE A 190 5.59 -10.43 2.40
C PHE A 190 6.23 -11.75 1.92
N LYS A 191 5.39 -12.75 1.62
CA LYS A 191 5.82 -14.07 1.16
C LYS A 191 4.92 -14.55 0.03
N VAL A 192 5.52 -15.17 -0.98
CA VAL A 192 4.83 -15.94 -2.00
C VAL A 192 4.96 -17.42 -1.66
N HIS A 193 3.83 -18.09 -1.48
CA HIS A 193 3.74 -19.53 -1.21
C HIS A 193 3.43 -20.33 -2.48
N ASP A 194 2.66 -19.75 -3.39
CA ASP A 194 2.28 -20.38 -4.65
C ASP A 194 2.59 -19.45 -5.83
N TRP A 195 3.67 -19.75 -6.54
CA TRP A 195 4.11 -19.01 -7.71
C TRP A 195 3.26 -19.26 -8.96
N SER A 196 2.36 -20.26 -8.95
CA SER A 196 1.42 -20.48 -10.06
C SER A 196 0.40 -19.35 -10.21
N LEU A 197 0.25 -18.50 -9.17
CA LEU A 197 -0.51 -17.26 -9.20
C LEU A 197 -0.14 -16.36 -10.39
N PHE A 198 1.15 -16.28 -10.73
CA PHE A 198 1.66 -15.42 -11.80
C PHE A 198 1.61 -16.11 -13.18
N GLY A 199 0.87 -17.22 -13.28
CA GLY A 199 0.78 -18.06 -14.47
C GLY A 199 1.88 -19.12 -14.53
N SER A 200 1.70 -20.09 -15.43
CA SER A 200 2.75 -21.05 -15.75
C SER A 200 3.83 -20.32 -16.54
N ALA A 201 4.86 -19.80 -15.88
CA ALA A 201 6.07 -19.37 -16.56
C ALA A 201 6.51 -20.54 -17.46
N ALA A 202 6.48 -20.34 -18.77
CA ALA A 202 6.87 -21.35 -19.75
C ALA A 202 8.19 -22.01 -19.30
N ALA A 203 8.21 -23.34 -19.36
CA ALA A 203 9.40 -24.14 -19.11
C ALA A 203 10.49 -23.83 -20.13
#